data_AF-A0A8S3J6Z7-F1
#
_entry.id   AF-A0A8S3J6Z7-F1
#
_cell.length_a   1.000
_cell.length_b   1.000
_cell.length_c   1.000
_cell.angle_alpha   90.00
_cell.angle_beta   90.00
_cell.angle_gamma   90.00
#
_symmetry.space_group_name_H-M   'P 1'
#
loop_
_entity.id
_entity.type
_entity.pdbx_description
1 polymer ?
#
loop_
_entity_poly.entity_id
_entity_poly.type
_entity_poly.pdbx_seq_one_letter_code
_entity_poly.pdbx_strand_id
1 'polypeptide(L)'
;MPPKHRQFLEMLGVDNYNINHFVKKLTSSEQVQQESELLHAYNACIDQLVTFRNRHIQIVTLYILAQIRKNDYVQSDSKKQIDHPVNSNSKHSDERSSARGTGGTVLMPFLKTCRDETIIQRLH
;
A
#
# COMPACT_ATOMS: atom_id res chain seq x y z
N MET A 1 -14.20 -6.92 -11.94
CA MET A 1 -13.69 -6.02 -12.98
C MET A 1 -14.43 -6.31 -14.29
N PRO A 2 -14.98 -5.30 -14.99
CA PRO A 2 -15.69 -5.51 -16.27
C PRO A 2 -14.83 -6.22 -17.32
N PRO A 3 -15.43 -7.00 -18.26
CA PRO A 3 -14.67 -7.80 -19.23
C PRO A 3 -13.65 -6.99 -20.03
N LYS A 4 -14.04 -5.83 -20.56
CA LYS A 4 -13.15 -4.96 -21.35
C LYS A 4 -11.95 -4.44 -20.54
N HIS A 5 -12.12 -4.17 -19.24
CA HIS A 5 -11.03 -3.72 -18.39
C HIS A 5 -10.04 -4.85 -18.11
N ARG A 6 -10.54 -6.07 -17.91
CA ARG A 6 -9.69 -7.25 -17.72
C ARG A 6 -8.84 -7.52 -18.96
N GLN A 7 -9.47 -7.53 -20.14
CA GLN A 7 -8.78 -7.70 -21.43
C GLN A 7 -7.69 -6.66 -21.63
N PHE A 8 -7.97 -5.39 -21.29
CA PHE A 8 -6.97 -4.33 -21.37
C PHE A 8 -5.76 -4.59 -20.47
N LEU A 9 -5.96 -5.05 -19.23
CA LEU A 9 -4.86 -5.38 -18.34
C LEU A 9 -4.07 -6.62 -18.80
N GLU A 10 -4.76 -7.63 -19.34
CA GLU A 10 -4.12 -8.80 -19.94
C GLU A 10 -3.22 -8.40 -21.12
N MET A 11 -3.69 -7.46 -21.96
CA MET A 11 -2.87 -6.90 -23.05
C MET A 11 -1.65 -6.13 -22.55
N LEU A 12 -1.79 -5.32 -21.49
CA LEU A 12 -0.67 -4.60 -20.87
C LEU A 12 0.33 -5.55 -20.18
N GLY A 13 -0.14 -6.70 -19.69
CA GLY A 13 0.68 -7.71 -19.03
C GLY A 13 1.58 -8.53 -19.96
N VAL A 14 1.43 -8.36 -21.29
CA VAL A 14 2.35 -8.97 -22.26
C VAL A 14 3.70 -8.25 -22.20
N ASP A 15 4.80 -9.01 -22.08
CA ASP A 15 6.17 -8.52 -21.81
C ASP A 15 6.68 -7.42 -22.75
N ASN A 16 6.08 -7.27 -23.93
CA ASN A 16 6.47 -6.29 -24.94
C ASN A 16 6.19 -4.83 -24.54
N TYR A 17 5.43 -4.57 -23.47
CA TYR A 17 5.06 -3.21 -23.03
C TYR A 17 5.77 -2.74 -21.75
N ASN A 18 6.91 -3.35 -21.38
CA ASN A 18 7.64 -2.98 -20.17
C ASN A 18 8.39 -1.64 -20.32
N ILE A 19 7.71 -0.54 -19.96
CA ILE A 19 8.25 0.82 -19.99
C ILE A 19 9.49 0.96 -19.08
N ASN A 20 9.53 0.31 -17.92
CA ASN A 20 10.68 0.38 -17.00
C ASN A 20 11.95 -0.13 -17.67
N HIS A 21 11.86 -1.29 -18.34
CA HIS A 21 12.97 -1.88 -19.09
C HIS A 21 13.42 -0.98 -20.26
N PHE A 22 12.46 -0.40 -20.99
CA PHE A 22 12.76 0.53 -22.08
C PHE A 22 13.55 1.76 -21.60
N VAL A 23 13.09 2.40 -20.52
CA VAL A 23 13.77 3.58 -19.95
C VAL A 23 15.17 3.19 -19.46
N LYS A 24 15.30 2.12 -18.66
CA LYS A 24 16.61 1.61 -18.18
C LYS A 24 17.61 1.42 -19.33
N LYS A 25 17.19 0.74 -20.40
CA LYS A 25 18.06 0.45 -21.55
C LYS A 25 18.60 1.73 -22.21
N LEU A 26 17.76 2.76 -22.35
CA LEU A 26 18.16 4.02 -22.97
C LEU A 26 19.04 4.88 -22.06
N THR A 27 18.81 4.85 -20.75
CA THR A 27 19.56 5.67 -19.78
C THR A 27 20.90 5.06 -19.38
N SER A 28 21.13 3.75 -19.59
CA SER A 28 22.41 3.09 -19.32
C SER A 28 23.50 3.36 -20.37
N SER A 29 23.22 4.06 -21.46
CA SER A 29 24.22 4.39 -22.49
C SER A 29 25.02 5.63 -22.06
N GLU A 30 26.35 5.50 -21.93
CA GLU A 30 27.29 6.46 -21.30
C GLU A 30 27.25 7.91 -21.83
N GLN A 31 26.61 8.18 -22.97
CA GLN A 31 26.49 9.54 -23.52
C GLN A 31 25.40 10.40 -22.85
N VAL A 32 24.58 9.83 -21.96
CA VAL A 32 23.46 10.53 -21.31
C VAL A 32 23.68 10.58 -19.79
N GLN A 33 24.80 11.17 -19.35
CA GLN A 33 25.12 11.34 -17.92
C GLN A 33 24.29 12.45 -17.23
N GLN A 34 23.42 13.14 -17.96
CA GLN A 34 22.43 14.05 -17.39
C GLN A 34 21.11 13.29 -17.24
N GLU A 35 20.39 13.50 -16.12
CA GLU A 35 19.07 12.91 -15.86
C GLU A 35 18.17 13.15 -17.08
N SER A 36 18.04 12.14 -17.93
CA SER A 36 17.29 12.25 -19.18
C SER A 36 15.87 12.70 -18.83
N GLU A 37 15.30 13.60 -19.61
CA GLU A 37 13.88 14.00 -19.45
C GLU A 37 12.97 12.77 -19.38
N LEU A 38 13.32 11.70 -20.10
CA LEU A 38 12.63 10.40 -20.05
C LEU A 38 12.73 9.72 -18.68
N LEU A 39 13.91 9.70 -18.06
CA LEU A 39 14.13 9.14 -16.72
C LEU A 39 13.34 9.94 -15.68
N HIS A 40 13.39 11.27 -15.78
CA HIS A 40 12.66 12.17 -14.90
C HIS A 40 11.15 11.97 -15.01
N ALA A 41 10.60 11.93 -16.23
CA ALA A 41 9.18 11.71 -16.48
C ALA A 41 8.69 10.34 -15.97
N TYR A 42 9.50 9.30 -16.16
CA TYR A 42 9.20 7.97 -15.61
C TYR A 42 9.15 8.00 -14.08
N ASN A 43 10.19 8.54 -13.44
CA ASN A 43 10.28 8.62 -11.98
C ASN A 43 9.17 9.47 -11.39
N ALA A 44 8.79 10.58 -12.03
CA ALA A 44 7.67 11.41 -11.62
C ALA A 44 6.35 10.61 -11.58
N CYS A 45 6.10 9.73 -12.55
CA CYS A 45 4.92 8.86 -12.53
C CYS A 45 4.94 7.90 -11.32
N ILE A 46 6.09 7.29 -11.02
CA ILE A 46 6.25 6.40 -9.87
C ILE A 46 6.04 7.16 -8.55
N ASP A 47 6.62 8.36 -8.42
CA ASP A 47 6.49 9.20 -7.23
C ASP A 47 5.03 9.60 -6.95
N GLN A 48 4.24 9.86 -8.01
CA GLN A 48 2.80 10.10 -7.88
C GLN A 48 2.03 8.85 -7.43
N LEU A 49 2.38 7.66 -7.93
CA LEU A 49 1.79 6.40 -7.46
C LEU A 49 2.13 6.11 -5.99
N VAL A 50 3.37 6.39 -5.56
CA VAL A 50 3.79 6.27 -4.17
C VAL A 50 3.00 7.25 -3.29
N THR A 51 2.83 8.50 -3.73
CA THR A 51 2.03 9.51 -3.05
C THR A 51 0.58 9.05 -2.87
N PHE A 52 -0.03 8.54 -3.94
CA PHE A 52 -1.38 7.98 -3.89
C PHE A 52 -1.49 6.82 -2.89
N ARG A 53 -0.56 5.86 -2.92
CA ARG A 53 -0.55 4.71 -1.99
C ARG A 53 -0.34 5.13 -0.53
N ASN A 54 0.52 6.12 -0.28
CA ASN A 54 0.68 6.70 1.06
C ASN A 54 -0.61 7.34 1.57
N ARG A 55 -1.30 8.12 0.72
CA ARG A 55 -2.59 8.72 1.09
C ARG A 55 -3.64 7.65 1.36
N HIS A 56 -3.66 6.56 0.59
CA HIS A 56 -4.57 5.45 0.83
C HIS A 56 -4.31 4.78 2.19
N ILE A 57 -3.04 4.55 2.57
CA ILE A 57 -2.67 4.03 3.90
C ILE A 57 -3.16 4.95 5.01
N GLN A 58 -3.04 6.28 4.85
CA GLN A 58 -3.55 7.24 5.83
C GLN A 58 -5.08 7.14 5.97
N ILE A 59 -5.80 7.06 4.86
CA ILE A 59 -7.27 6.89 4.86
C ILE A 59 -7.65 5.60 5.59
N VAL A 60 -7.03 4.46 5.25
CA VAL A 60 -7.31 3.18 5.91
C VAL A 60 -6.99 3.24 7.41
N THR A 61 -5.92 3.93 7.79
CA THR A 61 -5.56 4.11 9.20
C THR A 61 -6.63 4.89 9.96
N LEU A 62 -7.12 6.00 9.41
CA LEU A 62 -8.08 6.89 10.07
C LEU A 62 -9.51 6.32 10.06
N TYR A 63 -9.93 5.73 8.95
CA TYR A 63 -11.33 5.34 8.75
C TYR A 63 -11.62 3.87 9.03
N ILE A 64 -10.60 3.02 9.15
CA ILE A 64 -10.79 1.60 9.48
C ILE A 64 -10.10 1.30 10.81
N LEU A 65 -8.78 1.45 10.89
CA LEU A 65 -8.03 0.99 12.07
C LEU A 65 -8.34 1.81 13.33
N ALA A 66 -8.44 3.13 13.22
CA ALA A 66 -8.82 3.97 14.36
C ALA A 66 -10.27 3.73 14.80
N GLN A 67 -11.17 3.39 13.87
CA GLN A 67 -12.57 3.11 14.19
C GLN A 67 -12.74 1.77 14.91
N ILE A 68 -12.01 0.72 14.48
CA ILE A 68 -11.97 -0.57 15.18
C ILE A 68 -11.57 -0.35 16.64
N ARG A 69 -10.43 0.33 16.87
CA ARG A 69 -9.94 0.62 18.23
C ARG A 69 -10.93 1.42 19.08
N LYS A 70 -11.62 2.38 18.47
CA LYS A 70 -12.64 3.17 19.17
C LYS A 70 -13.82 2.28 19.60
N ASN A 71 -14.24 1.36 18.74
CA ASN A 71 -15.33 0.44 19.06
C ASN A 71 -14.94 -0.54 20.19
N ASP A 72 -13.72 -1.08 20.14
CA ASP A 72 -13.19 -1.97 21.19
C ASP A 72 -13.17 -1.24 22.55
N TYR A 73 -12.75 0.02 22.56
CA TYR A 73 -12.77 0.87 23.75
C TYR A 73 -14.19 1.05 24.31
N VAL A 74 -15.17 1.42 23.47
CA VAL A 74 -16.57 1.63 23.89
C VAL A 74 -17.23 0.33 24.40
N GLN A 75 -16.93 -0.81 23.78
CA GLN A 75 -17.42 -2.11 24.24
C GLN A 75 -16.80 -2.54 25.58
N SER A 76 -15.54 -2.19 25.81
CA SER A 76 -14.86 -2.51 27.08
C SER A 76 -15.39 -1.70 28.27
N ASP A 77 -15.72 -0.41 28.08
CA ASP A 77 -16.29 0.42 29.14
C ASP A 77 -17.75 0.05 29.47
N SER A 78 -18.50 -0.50 28.49
CA SER A 78 -19.87 -0.99 28.71
C SER A 78 -19.94 -2.32 29.50
N LYS A 79 -18.81 -3.03 29.66
CA LYS A 79 -18.70 -4.32 30.37
C LYS A 79 -18.06 -4.23 31.76
N LYS A 80 -17.74 -3.04 32.27
CA LYS A 80 -17.13 -2.81 33.61
C LYS A 80 -18.16 -2.68 34.76
N GLN A 81 -19.29 -3.37 34.69
CA GLN A 81 -20.04 -3.74 35.88
C GLN A 81 -19.93 -5.25 36.02
N ILE A 82 -19.58 -5.75 37.22
CA ILE A 82 -19.21 -7.13 37.58
C ILE A 82 -17.68 -7.36 37.65
N ASP A 83 -17.09 -6.82 38.71
CA ASP A 83 -16.22 -7.48 39.70
C ASP A 83 -15.08 -8.41 39.22
N HIS A 84 -13.84 -7.90 39.26
CA HIS A 84 -12.60 -8.51 39.82
C HIS A 84 -11.32 -7.96 39.15
N PRO A 85 -10.23 -7.68 39.90
CA PRO A 85 -8.99 -7.14 39.34
C PRO A 85 -8.09 -8.29 38.86
N VAL A 86 -8.20 -8.68 37.59
CA VAL A 86 -7.21 -9.56 36.96
C VAL A 86 -6.28 -8.72 36.09
N ASN A 87 -5.02 -8.70 36.52
CA ASN A 87 -3.87 -8.06 35.89
C ASN A 87 -3.75 -8.50 34.42
N SER A 88 -4.33 -7.71 33.52
CA SER A 88 -4.35 -7.99 32.09
C SER A 88 -3.23 -7.20 31.45
N ASN A 89 -2.04 -7.80 31.38
CA ASN A 89 -0.97 -7.35 30.49
C ASN A 89 -1.52 -7.34 29.06
N SER A 90 -1.98 -6.16 28.63
CA SER A 90 -2.64 -5.95 27.35
C SER A 90 -1.67 -6.27 26.22
N LYS A 91 -1.90 -7.39 25.55
CA LYS A 91 -1.37 -7.73 24.22
C LYS A 91 -1.94 -6.75 23.18
N HIS A 92 -1.63 -5.46 23.30
CA HIS A 92 -2.16 -4.41 22.43
C HIS A 92 -1.44 -4.33 21.06
N SER A 93 -0.44 -5.19 20.83
CA SER A 93 0.32 -5.23 19.58
C SER A 93 -0.33 -6.11 18.49
N ASP A 94 -1.10 -7.14 18.85
CA ASP A 94 -1.53 -8.18 17.89
C ASP A 94 -2.86 -7.89 17.18
N GLU A 95 -3.76 -7.07 17.73
CA GLU A 95 -5.02 -6.78 17.01
C GLU A 95 -4.82 -5.85 15.80
N ARG A 96 -3.77 -5.02 15.82
CA ARG A 96 -3.39 -4.20 14.64
C ARG A 96 -2.99 -5.07 13.45
N SER A 97 -2.52 -6.30 13.69
CA SER A 97 -2.09 -7.24 12.65
C SER A 97 -3.21 -8.17 12.19
N SER A 98 -4.39 -8.15 12.83
CA SER A 98 -5.54 -8.99 12.46
C SER A 98 -6.61 -8.26 11.63
N ALA A 99 -6.57 -6.92 11.56
CA ALA A 99 -7.54 -6.15 10.80
C ALA A 99 -7.51 -6.54 9.31
N ARG A 100 -8.57 -7.25 8.86
CA ARG A 100 -8.74 -7.68 7.48
C ARG A 100 -9.61 -6.69 6.70
N GLY A 101 -9.24 -6.47 5.45
CA GLY A 101 -10.05 -5.74 4.50
C GLY A 101 -11.22 -6.59 4.00
N THR A 102 -12.19 -5.97 3.36
CA THR A 102 -13.33 -6.67 2.74
C THR A 102 -12.93 -7.61 1.60
N GLY A 103 -11.75 -7.41 1.02
CA GLY A 103 -11.11 -8.35 0.09
C GLY A 103 -10.44 -9.55 0.76
N GLY A 104 -10.53 -9.68 2.09
CA GLY A 104 -9.99 -10.82 2.85
C GLY A 104 -8.51 -10.71 3.25
N THR A 105 -7.77 -9.72 2.74
CA THR A 105 -6.34 -9.52 3.05
C THR A 105 -6.13 -8.80 4.38
N VAL A 106 -4.97 -9.03 5.01
CA VAL A 106 -4.56 -8.24 6.19
C VAL A 106 -4.15 -6.84 5.72
N LEU A 107 -4.83 -5.80 6.21
CA LEU A 107 -4.79 -4.45 5.63
C LEU A 107 -3.38 -3.87 5.57
N MET A 108 -2.73 -3.72 6.74
CA MET A 108 -1.47 -2.98 6.82
C MET A 108 -0.30 -3.65 6.08
N PRO A 109 -0.07 -4.97 6.21
CA PRO A 109 0.95 -5.66 5.41
C PRO A 109 0.70 -5.51 3.92
N PHE A 110 -0.53 -5.79 3.46
CA PHE A 110 -0.88 -5.71 2.03
C PHE A 110 -0.65 -4.32 1.45
N LEU A 111 -1.16 -3.27 2.11
CA LEU A 111 -1.03 -1.90 1.61
C LEU A 111 0.42 -1.42 1.60
N LYS A 112 1.22 -1.81 2.60
CA LYS A 112 2.65 -1.50 2.66
C LYS A 112 3.41 -2.24 1.56
N THR A 113 3.18 -3.54 1.38
CA THR A 113 3.79 -4.32 0.30
C THR A 113 3.53 -3.69 -1.06
N CYS A 114 2.28 -3.33 -1.36
CA CYS A 114 1.98 -2.63 -2.61
C CYS A 114 2.79 -1.32 -2.73
N ARG A 115 2.84 -0.47 -1.69
CA ARG A 115 3.62 0.76 -1.74
C ARG A 115 5.11 0.48 -1.98
N ASP A 116 5.69 -0.46 -1.23
CA ASP A 116 7.12 -0.76 -1.27
C ASP A 116 7.52 -1.35 -2.62
N GLU A 117 6.69 -2.23 -3.21
CA GLU A 117 6.85 -2.72 -4.59
C GLU A 117 6.85 -1.58 -5.63
N THR A 118 6.11 -0.50 -5.38
CA THR A 118 6.10 0.68 -6.27
C THR A 118 7.39 1.47 -6.15
N ILE A 119 7.88 1.67 -4.92
CA ILE A 119 9.13 2.39 -4.65
C ILE A 119 10.29 1.67 -5.35
N ILE A 120 10.33 0.33 -5.32
CA ILE A 120 11.36 -0.48 -5.97
C ILE A 120 11.38 -0.30 -7.51
N GLN A 121 10.29 0.12 -8.13
CA GLN A 121 10.28 0.39 -9.57
C GLN A 121 10.96 1.70 -9.97
N ARG A 122 11.20 2.61 -9.02
CA ARG A 122 11.88 3.88 -9.28
C ARG A 122 13.31 3.62 -9.75
N LEU A 123 13.77 4.39 -10.74
CA LEU A 123 15.09 4.25 -11.36
C LEU A 123 16.11 5.21 -10.75
N HIS A 124 17.38 4.79 -10.70
CA HIS A 124 18.53 5.56 -10.20
C HIS A 124 19.55 5.79 -11.31
#